data_AF-A0A7C3JDH2-F1
#
_entry.id   AF-A0A7C3JDH2-F1
#
_cell.length_a   1.000
_cell.length_b   1.000
_cell.length_c   1.000
_cell.angle_alpha   90.00
_cell.angle_beta   90.00
_cell.angle_gamma   90.00
#
_symmetry.space_group_name_H-M   'P 1'
#
loop_
_entity.id
_entity.type
_entity.pdbx_description
1 polymer ?
#
loop_
_entity_poly.entity_id
_entity_poly.type
_entity_poly.pdbx_seq_one_letter_code
_entity_poly.pdbx_strand_id
1 'polypeptide(L)'
;MGKPDFEQARRYALTRLERELSPRFYYHSLAHTRDDVVAAVERLAQMEGVQGSDWIILLTAAYYHDIGFCLLDTSRYQENQHEALSFQIAAQALPSFGYTPEQVETIQGIIMATQIPQKPQTLLEAVMADADLDQLGREDFWERSQALREEQAAFGMTYTELEWYRSQETFLSSHRYFTRAARGLRNAQKRRNLLEVRRRLKRLEAQPG
;
A
#
# COMPACT_ATOMS: atom_id res chain seq x y z
N MET A 1 26.33 -8.22 -17.23
CA MET A 1 25.73 -8.18 -15.89
C MET A 1 24.65 -9.25 -15.82
N GLY A 2 24.58 -9.99 -14.72
CA GLY A 2 23.61 -11.07 -14.52
C GLY A 2 22.20 -10.53 -14.25
N LYS A 3 21.18 -11.39 -14.43
CA LYS A 3 19.80 -11.08 -14.03
C LYS A 3 19.73 -10.97 -12.50
N PRO A 4 18.99 -10.00 -11.92
CA PRO A 4 18.82 -9.90 -10.48
C PRO A 4 18.21 -11.17 -9.89
N ASP A 5 18.67 -11.55 -8.70
CA ASP A 5 18.12 -12.67 -7.94
C ASP A 5 16.87 -12.21 -7.19
N PHE A 6 15.75 -12.26 -7.91
CA PHE A 6 14.44 -11.90 -7.39
C PHE A 6 14.01 -12.75 -6.19
N GLU A 7 14.28 -14.07 -6.20
CA GLU A 7 13.82 -14.94 -5.12
C GLU A 7 14.55 -14.67 -3.80
N GLN A 8 15.84 -14.35 -3.85
CA GLN A 8 16.56 -13.93 -2.64
C GLN A 8 16.06 -12.57 -2.12
N ALA A 9 15.83 -11.60 -3.01
CA ALA A 9 15.28 -10.29 -2.62
C ALA A 9 13.88 -10.42 -1.99
N ARG A 10 12.99 -11.20 -2.62
CA ARG A 10 11.67 -11.52 -2.11
C ARG A 10 11.74 -12.20 -0.73
N ARG A 11 12.57 -13.23 -0.59
CA ARG A 11 12.74 -13.95 0.69
C ARG A 11 13.25 -13.04 1.79
N TYR A 12 14.21 -12.16 1.48
CA TYR A 12 14.71 -11.17 2.42
C TYR A 12 13.58 -10.29 2.95
N ALA A 13 12.80 -9.68 2.06
CA ALA A 13 11.72 -8.78 2.45
C ALA A 13 10.66 -9.47 3.32
N LEU A 14 10.19 -10.65 2.89
CA LEU A 14 9.19 -11.41 3.64
C LEU A 14 9.73 -11.85 5.02
N THR A 15 11.00 -12.23 5.12
CA THR A 15 11.61 -12.63 6.40
C THR A 15 11.72 -11.46 7.36
N ARG A 16 12.07 -10.26 6.87
CA ARG A 16 12.10 -9.03 7.69
C ARG A 16 10.71 -8.71 8.23
N LEU A 17 9.71 -8.67 7.35
CA LEU A 17 8.31 -8.42 7.72
C LEU A 17 7.80 -9.46 8.74
N GLU A 18 8.11 -10.74 8.56
CA GLU A 18 7.70 -11.80 9.48
C GLU A 18 8.34 -11.68 10.87
N ARG A 19 9.61 -11.28 10.94
CA ARG A 19 10.40 -11.33 12.18
C ARG A 19 10.47 -10.01 12.95
N GLU A 20 10.38 -8.89 12.25
CA GLU A 20 10.69 -7.58 12.81
C GLU A 20 9.49 -6.63 12.84
N LEU A 21 8.47 -6.89 12.02
CA LEU A 21 7.26 -6.07 12.06
C LEU A 21 6.52 -6.27 13.39
N SER A 22 6.19 -5.16 14.04
CA SER A 22 5.42 -5.20 15.28
C SER A 22 4.04 -5.82 15.04
N PRO A 23 3.55 -6.71 15.93
CA PRO A 23 2.20 -7.28 15.82
C PRO A 23 1.08 -6.24 16.02
N ARG A 24 1.42 -4.99 16.36
CA ARG A 24 0.47 -3.87 16.46
C ARG A 24 0.10 -3.29 15.09
N PHE A 25 0.81 -3.65 14.01
CA PHE A 25 0.44 -3.32 12.64
C PHE A 25 -0.63 -4.28 12.13
N TYR A 26 -1.90 -4.01 12.45
CA TYR A 26 -3.02 -4.86 12.05
C TYR A 26 -3.37 -4.74 10.57
N TYR A 27 -3.14 -3.57 9.96
CA TYR A 27 -3.36 -3.35 8.53
C TYR A 27 -2.08 -3.57 7.74
N HIS A 28 -0.99 -2.87 8.06
CA HIS A 28 0.29 -2.92 7.33
C HIS A 28 1.11 -4.17 7.73
N SER A 29 0.52 -5.35 7.55
CA SER A 29 1.04 -6.65 7.97
C SER A 29 1.78 -7.40 6.85
N LEU A 30 2.47 -8.49 7.19
CA LEU A 30 3.01 -9.43 6.20
C LEU A 30 1.94 -9.88 5.18
N ALA A 31 0.71 -10.12 5.65
CA ALA A 31 -0.41 -10.53 4.79
C ALA A 31 -0.82 -9.40 3.85
N HIS A 32 -0.77 -8.14 4.29
CA HIS A 32 -1.01 -7.00 3.40
C HIS A 32 -0.01 -6.96 2.24
N THR A 33 1.28 -7.05 2.52
CA THR A 33 2.28 -7.09 1.45
C THR A 33 2.09 -8.29 0.53
N ARG A 34 1.98 -9.51 1.10
CA ARG A 34 2.00 -10.76 0.31
C ARG A 34 0.68 -11.03 -0.42
N ASP A 35 -0.43 -10.90 0.28
CA ASP A 35 -1.73 -11.42 -0.16
C ASP A 35 -2.63 -10.32 -0.74
N ASP A 36 -2.45 -9.06 -0.32
CA ASP A 36 -3.20 -7.93 -0.85
C ASP A 36 -2.44 -7.22 -1.97
N VAL A 37 -1.30 -6.60 -1.65
CA VAL A 37 -0.61 -5.67 -2.54
C VAL A 37 0.10 -6.41 -3.67
N VAL A 38 0.92 -7.43 -3.38
CA VAL A 38 1.61 -8.19 -4.43
C VAL A 38 0.61 -8.89 -5.36
N ALA A 39 -0.44 -9.50 -4.83
CA ALA A 39 -1.49 -10.12 -5.65
C ALA A 39 -2.23 -9.11 -6.54
N ALA A 40 -2.46 -7.88 -6.03
CA ALA A 40 -3.03 -6.81 -6.84
C ALA A 40 -2.05 -6.30 -7.91
N VAL A 41 -0.77 -6.14 -7.58
CA VAL A 41 0.30 -5.78 -8.53
C VAL A 41 0.37 -6.79 -9.66
N GLU A 42 0.45 -8.09 -9.37
CA GLU A 42 0.50 -9.14 -10.40
C GLU A 42 -0.68 -9.04 -11.37
N ARG A 43 -1.90 -8.92 -10.84
CA ARG A 43 -3.13 -8.81 -11.63
C ARG A 43 -3.15 -7.54 -12.49
N LEU A 44 -2.85 -6.38 -11.90
CA LEU A 44 -2.91 -5.09 -12.59
C LEU A 44 -1.79 -4.98 -13.63
N ALA A 45 -0.57 -5.40 -13.29
CA ALA A 45 0.57 -5.46 -14.20
C ALA A 45 0.28 -6.32 -15.42
N GLN A 46 -0.35 -7.50 -15.24
CA GLN A 46 -0.74 -8.37 -16.34
C GLN A 46 -1.78 -7.70 -17.26
N MET A 47 -2.78 -7.04 -16.69
CA MET A 47 -3.83 -6.34 -17.47
C MET A 47 -3.33 -5.10 -18.21
N GLU A 48 -2.28 -4.46 -17.71
CA GLU A 48 -1.59 -3.34 -18.34
C GLU A 48 -0.44 -3.78 -19.27
N GLY A 49 -0.13 -5.08 -19.33
CA GLY A 49 0.88 -5.63 -20.23
C GLY A 49 2.32 -5.43 -19.79
N VAL A 50 2.57 -5.23 -18.49
CA VAL A 50 3.92 -5.16 -17.90
C VAL A 50 4.58 -6.54 -17.95
N GLN A 51 5.81 -6.63 -18.46
CA GLN A 51 6.52 -7.89 -18.70
C GLN A 51 8.04 -7.73 -18.49
N GLY A 52 8.79 -8.83 -18.58
CA GLY A 52 10.25 -8.79 -18.65
C GLY A 52 10.93 -8.23 -17.39
N SER A 53 11.89 -7.32 -17.57
CA SER A 53 12.62 -6.67 -16.47
C SER A 53 11.69 -5.84 -15.58
N ASP A 54 10.73 -5.15 -16.18
CA ASP A 54 9.84 -4.22 -15.48
C ASP A 54 8.91 -4.96 -14.52
N TRP A 55 8.49 -6.17 -14.92
CA TRP A 55 7.74 -7.08 -14.04
C TRP A 55 8.53 -7.43 -12.78
N ILE A 56 9.81 -7.79 -12.91
CA ILE A 56 10.66 -8.15 -11.77
C ILE A 56 10.92 -6.93 -10.88
N ILE A 57 11.18 -5.76 -11.48
CA ILE A 57 11.39 -4.50 -10.77
C ILE A 57 10.13 -4.12 -9.96
N LEU A 58 8.96 -4.17 -10.60
CA LEU A 58 7.68 -3.84 -9.97
C LEU A 58 7.32 -4.80 -8.82
N LEU A 59 7.46 -6.12 -9.01
CA LEU A 59 7.23 -7.06 -7.93
C LEU A 59 8.21 -6.90 -6.78
N THR A 60 9.47 -6.56 -7.08
CA THR A 60 10.46 -6.27 -6.03
C THR A 60 10.05 -5.06 -5.23
N ALA A 61 9.67 -3.96 -5.89
CA ALA A 61 9.16 -2.78 -5.20
C ALA A 61 7.92 -3.11 -4.34
N ALA A 62 7.00 -3.94 -4.85
CA ALA A 62 5.81 -4.37 -4.12
C ALA A 62 6.15 -5.16 -2.83
N TYR A 63 7.17 -6.01 -2.84
CA TYR A 63 7.62 -6.69 -1.62
C TYR A 63 8.30 -5.76 -0.59
N TYR A 64 8.80 -4.62 -1.04
CA TYR A 64 9.54 -3.68 -0.21
C TYR A 64 8.74 -2.42 0.18
N HIS A 65 7.58 -2.12 -0.40
CA HIS A 65 6.88 -0.84 -0.22
C HIS A 65 6.64 -0.46 1.26
N ASP A 66 6.29 -1.45 2.08
CA ASP A 66 5.95 -1.28 3.51
C ASP A 66 7.02 -1.80 4.49
N ILE A 67 8.16 -2.30 3.99
CA ILE A 67 9.19 -2.89 4.85
C ILE A 67 9.80 -1.88 5.85
N GLY A 68 9.67 -0.58 5.56
CA GLY A 68 10.06 0.51 6.44
C GLY A 68 9.29 0.54 7.77
N PHE A 69 8.09 -0.05 7.85
CA PHE A 69 7.38 -0.21 9.12
C PHE A 69 8.14 -1.06 10.14
N CYS A 70 9.06 -1.94 9.71
CA CYS A 70 9.96 -2.68 10.61
C CYS A 70 10.92 -1.77 11.39
N LEU A 71 11.12 -0.51 10.96
CA LEU A 71 11.99 0.46 11.62
C LEU A 71 11.22 1.50 12.44
N LEU A 72 9.89 1.45 12.43
CA LEU A 72 9.03 2.39 13.12
C LEU A 72 8.60 1.84 14.48
N ASP A 73 8.59 2.72 15.48
CA ASP A 73 7.99 2.48 16.78
C ASP A 73 6.82 3.46 17.03
N THR A 74 6.22 3.38 18.22
CA THR A 74 5.07 4.22 18.57
C THR A 74 5.35 5.72 18.52
N SER A 75 6.58 6.16 18.75
CA SER A 75 6.94 7.57 18.70
C SER A 75 7.05 8.12 17.27
N ARG A 76 7.25 7.23 16.28
CA ARG A 76 7.56 7.60 14.90
C ARG A 76 6.46 7.28 13.88
N TYR A 77 5.42 6.55 14.27
CA TYR A 77 4.31 6.17 13.37
C TYR A 77 3.71 7.39 12.65
N GLN A 78 3.55 8.50 13.36
CA GLN A 78 2.96 9.74 12.83
C GLN A 78 3.89 10.54 11.89
N GLU A 79 5.17 10.16 11.79
CA GLU A 79 6.14 10.85 10.92
C GLU A 79 5.84 10.62 9.43
N ASN A 80 5.07 9.59 9.07
CA ASN A 80 4.73 9.22 7.69
C ASN A 80 5.96 9.10 6.78
N GLN A 81 7.00 8.41 7.26
CA GLN A 81 8.28 8.22 6.55
C GLN A 81 8.52 6.76 6.12
N HIS A 82 7.51 5.90 6.19
CA HIS A 82 7.69 4.47 5.96
C HIS A 82 8.19 4.18 4.54
N GLU A 83 7.76 4.91 3.51
CA GLU A 83 8.23 4.76 2.13
C GLU A 83 9.72 5.10 1.99
N ALA A 84 10.17 6.17 2.66
CA ALA A 84 11.59 6.56 2.67
C ALA A 84 12.46 5.53 3.40
N LEU A 85 11.97 4.99 4.51
CA LEU A 85 12.64 3.91 5.26
C LEU A 85 12.64 2.59 4.49
N SER A 86 11.54 2.28 3.79
CA SER A 86 11.41 1.14 2.88
C SER A 86 12.45 1.21 1.78
N PHE A 87 12.58 2.38 1.14
CA PHE A 87 13.62 2.60 0.14
C PHE A 87 15.02 2.49 0.75
N GLN A 88 15.27 3.02 1.95
CA GLN A 88 16.57 2.87 2.60
C GLN A 88 16.95 1.39 2.78
N ILE A 89 16.01 0.54 3.20
CA ILE A 89 16.24 -0.91 3.31
C ILE A 89 16.49 -1.52 1.93
N ALA A 90 15.69 -1.16 0.92
CA ALA A 90 15.84 -1.66 -0.44
C ALA A 90 17.22 -1.29 -1.04
N ALA A 91 17.63 -0.03 -0.93
CA ALA A 91 18.89 0.47 -1.45
C ALA A 91 20.11 -0.22 -0.82
N GLN A 92 20.02 -0.62 0.46
CA GLN A 92 21.06 -1.37 1.14
C GLN A 92 21.09 -2.85 0.73
N ALA A 93 19.93 -3.48 0.59
CA ALA A 93 19.84 -4.94 0.38
C ALA A 93 19.99 -5.34 -1.09
N LEU A 94 19.31 -4.65 -2.01
CA LEU A 94 19.15 -5.08 -3.41
C LEU A 94 20.46 -5.22 -4.20
N PRO A 95 21.50 -4.38 -4.01
CA PRO A 95 22.78 -4.58 -4.71
C PRO A 95 23.42 -5.95 -4.44
N SER A 96 23.24 -6.50 -3.23
CA SER A 96 23.74 -7.83 -2.87
C SER A 96 23.03 -8.98 -3.60
N PHE A 97 21.83 -8.70 -4.16
CA PHE A 97 21.06 -9.61 -5.01
C PHE A 97 21.25 -9.33 -6.51
N GLY A 98 22.23 -8.49 -6.88
CA GLY A 98 22.58 -8.23 -8.27
C GLY A 98 21.72 -7.18 -8.98
N TYR A 99 20.95 -6.38 -8.25
CA TYR A 99 20.25 -5.23 -8.83
C TYR A 99 21.24 -4.11 -9.17
N THR A 100 21.11 -3.51 -10.35
CA THR A 100 21.94 -2.37 -10.76
C THR A 100 21.46 -1.07 -10.09
N PRO A 101 22.31 -0.02 -10.02
CA PRO A 101 21.90 1.28 -9.50
C PRO A 101 20.63 1.83 -10.16
N GLU A 102 20.49 1.68 -11.48
CA GLU A 102 19.33 2.15 -12.25
C GLU A 102 18.05 1.40 -11.88
N GLN A 103 18.16 0.09 -11.61
CA GLN A 103 17.03 -0.71 -11.14
C GLN A 103 16.61 -0.30 -9.72
N VAL A 104 17.57 -0.02 -8.84
CA VAL A 104 17.31 0.45 -7.48
C VAL A 104 16.64 1.83 -7.49
N GLU A 105 17.08 2.73 -8.38
CA GLU A 105 16.45 4.05 -8.59
C GLU A 105 15.01 3.90 -9.12
N THR A 106 14.77 2.97 -10.04
CA THR A 106 13.40 2.69 -10.50
C THR A 106 12.52 2.16 -9.37
N ILE A 107 13.04 1.27 -8.52
CA ILE A 107 12.34 0.75 -7.34
C ILE A 107 12.03 1.88 -6.35
N GLN A 108 12.94 2.85 -6.18
CA GLN A 108 12.70 4.05 -5.38
C GLN A 108 11.44 4.78 -5.86
N GLY A 109 11.37 5.08 -7.17
CA GLY A 109 10.22 5.77 -7.75
C GLY A 109 8.91 5.03 -7.48
N ILE A 110 8.92 3.71 -7.66
CA ILE A 110 7.73 2.86 -7.44
C ILE A 110 7.29 2.84 -5.97
N ILE A 111 8.22 2.70 -5.02
CA ILE A 111 7.91 2.74 -3.59
C ILE A 111 7.40 4.13 -3.21
N MET A 112 8.06 5.20 -3.63
CA MET A 112 7.64 6.57 -3.29
C MET A 112 6.28 6.94 -3.89
N ALA A 113 5.81 6.25 -4.93
CA ALA A 113 4.51 6.49 -5.53
C ALA A 113 3.32 6.03 -4.66
N THR A 114 3.55 5.21 -3.62
CA THR A 114 2.51 4.85 -2.64
C THR A 114 2.20 5.98 -1.67
N GLN A 115 3.12 6.94 -1.53
CA GLN A 115 2.95 8.09 -0.63
C GLN A 115 1.72 8.91 -0.96
N ILE A 116 0.89 9.16 0.06
CA ILE A 116 -0.37 9.90 -0.08
C ILE A 116 -0.12 11.42 0.05
N PRO A 117 -0.65 12.28 -0.84
CA PRO A 117 -1.43 11.93 -2.02
C PRO A 117 -0.56 11.43 -3.17
N GLN A 118 -0.99 10.32 -3.77
CA GLN A 118 -0.25 9.61 -4.82
C GLN A 118 -0.12 10.46 -6.09
N LYS A 119 1.09 10.51 -6.65
CA LYS A 119 1.42 11.24 -7.87
C LYS A 119 2.33 10.40 -8.78
N PRO A 120 1.87 9.22 -9.24
CA PRO A 120 2.68 8.37 -10.11
C PRO A 120 3.02 9.08 -11.43
N GLN A 121 4.27 8.97 -11.85
CA GLN A 121 4.83 9.53 -13.08
C GLN A 121 5.00 8.48 -14.18
N THR A 122 5.10 7.20 -13.81
CA THR A 122 5.27 6.08 -14.73
C THR A 122 4.14 5.05 -14.61
N LEU A 123 4.06 4.13 -15.57
CA LEU A 123 3.10 3.04 -15.51
C LEU A 123 3.33 2.13 -14.29
N LEU A 124 4.59 1.82 -13.95
CA LEU A 124 4.91 0.95 -12.82
C LEU A 124 4.50 1.58 -11.49
N GLU A 125 4.78 2.88 -11.33
CA GLU A 125 4.30 3.67 -10.20
C GLU A 125 2.77 3.71 -10.11
N ALA A 126 2.09 3.87 -11.24
CA ALA A 126 0.63 3.90 -11.28
C ALA A 126 0.02 2.53 -10.90
N VAL A 127 0.62 1.43 -11.36
CA VAL A 127 0.21 0.08 -10.97
C VAL A 127 0.41 -0.14 -9.47
N MET A 128 1.55 0.29 -8.93
CA MET A 128 1.85 0.15 -7.50
C MET A 128 0.89 0.98 -6.64
N ALA A 129 0.68 2.26 -6.96
CA ALA A 129 -0.24 3.13 -6.24
C ALA A 129 -1.69 2.60 -6.26
N ASP A 130 -2.12 2.05 -7.39
CA ASP A 130 -3.44 1.42 -7.51
C ASP A 130 -3.55 0.12 -6.71
N ALA A 131 -2.49 -0.69 -6.68
CA ALA A 131 -2.45 -1.95 -5.94
C ALA A 131 -2.45 -1.74 -4.42
N ASP A 132 -1.70 -0.76 -3.94
CA ASP A 132 -1.61 -0.38 -2.53
C ASP A 132 -2.98 0.04 -1.97
N LEU A 133 -3.77 0.77 -2.77
CA LEU A 133 -5.13 1.19 -2.44
C LEU A 133 -6.23 0.36 -3.13
N ASP A 134 -5.94 -0.89 -3.53
CA ASP A 134 -6.89 -1.77 -4.22
C ASP A 134 -8.15 -2.02 -3.35
N GLN A 135 -7.97 -2.09 -2.02
CA GLN A 135 -9.04 -2.32 -1.05
C GLN A 135 -10.18 -1.30 -1.07
N LEU A 136 -9.93 -0.06 -1.51
CA LEU A 136 -10.97 0.97 -1.59
C LEU A 136 -12.12 0.57 -2.53
N GLY A 137 -11.85 -0.28 -3.52
CA GLY A 137 -12.84 -0.84 -4.43
C GLY A 137 -13.00 -2.36 -4.31
N ARG A 138 -12.61 -2.97 -3.19
CA ARG A 138 -12.92 -4.37 -2.87
C ARG A 138 -14.18 -4.46 -1.99
N GLU A 139 -14.70 -5.68 -1.86
CA GLU A 139 -15.89 -5.97 -1.04
C GLU A 139 -15.57 -6.03 0.46
N ASP A 140 -14.34 -6.39 0.80
CA ASP A 140 -13.79 -6.44 2.17
C ASP A 140 -13.28 -5.08 2.67
N PHE A 141 -13.61 -3.98 1.98
CA PHE A 141 -13.28 -2.60 2.38
C PHE A 141 -13.56 -2.32 3.86
N TRP A 142 -14.67 -2.82 4.41
CA TRP A 142 -15.06 -2.57 5.79
C TRP A 142 -14.13 -3.23 6.80
N GLU A 143 -13.73 -4.46 6.52
CA GLU A 143 -12.79 -5.22 7.36
C GLU A 143 -11.42 -4.55 7.34
N ARG A 144 -10.94 -4.20 6.14
CA ARG A 144 -9.67 -3.49 5.95
C ARG A 144 -9.66 -2.10 6.61
N SER A 145 -10.76 -1.35 6.47
CA SER A 145 -10.93 -0.04 7.13
C SER A 145 -10.91 -0.18 8.66
N GLN A 146 -11.57 -1.20 9.21
CA GLN A 146 -11.55 -1.45 10.66
C GLN A 146 -10.15 -1.83 11.15
N ALA A 147 -9.43 -2.70 10.44
CA ALA A 147 -8.04 -3.05 10.78
C ALA A 147 -7.13 -1.82 10.80
N LEU A 148 -7.28 -0.92 9.82
CA LEU A 148 -6.51 0.33 9.78
C LEU A 148 -6.87 1.28 10.95
N ARG A 149 -8.14 1.32 11.34
CA ARG A 149 -8.59 2.11 12.51
C ARG A 149 -8.01 1.56 13.81
N GLU A 150 -8.03 0.24 13.98
CA GLU A 150 -7.46 -0.42 15.15
C GLU A 150 -5.95 -0.24 15.24
N GLU A 151 -5.26 -0.28 14.10
CA GLU A 151 -3.83 -0.05 14.03
C GLU A 151 -3.50 1.38 14.48
N GLN A 152 -4.16 2.37 13.88
CA GLN A 152 -3.99 3.78 14.27
C GLN A 152 -4.27 3.99 15.76
N ALA A 153 -5.33 3.38 16.31
CA ALA A 153 -5.61 3.43 17.73
C ALA A 153 -4.50 2.79 18.58
N ALA A 154 -3.93 1.66 18.13
CA ALA A 154 -2.78 1.04 18.77
C ALA A 154 -1.59 2.00 18.81
N PHE A 155 -1.41 2.88 17.82
CA PHE A 155 -0.37 3.89 17.78
C PHE A 155 -0.79 5.27 18.34
N GLY A 156 -1.88 5.32 19.12
CA GLY A 156 -2.32 6.52 19.84
C GLY A 156 -3.20 7.48 19.01
N MET A 157 -3.50 7.14 17.77
CA MET A 157 -4.39 7.90 16.89
C MET A 157 -5.81 7.34 17.02
N THR A 158 -6.56 7.85 18.00
CA THR A 158 -7.95 7.42 18.25
C THR A 158 -8.94 8.35 17.56
N TYR A 159 -10.03 7.77 17.04
CA TYR A 159 -11.09 8.49 16.35
C TYR A 159 -12.43 8.06 16.90
N THR A 160 -13.32 9.02 17.15
CA THR A 160 -14.76 8.74 17.27
C THR A 160 -15.28 8.14 15.96
N GLU A 161 -16.45 7.48 16.00
CA GLU A 161 -17.06 6.98 14.76
C GLU A 161 -17.31 8.11 13.75
N LEU A 162 -17.78 9.27 14.22
CA LEU A 162 -18.04 10.42 13.38
C LEU A 162 -16.77 10.90 12.66
N GLU A 163 -15.67 11.08 13.39
CA GLU A 163 -14.37 11.47 12.81
C GLU A 163 -13.86 10.43 11.83
N TRP A 164 -13.99 9.14 12.16
CA TRP A 164 -13.57 8.06 11.27
C TRP A 164 -14.34 8.07 9.95
N TYR A 165 -15.67 8.10 9.98
CA TYR A 165 -16.46 8.10 8.73
C TYR A 165 -16.26 9.38 7.91
N ARG A 166 -16.02 10.53 8.54
CA ARG A 166 -15.62 11.76 7.82
C ARG A 166 -14.27 11.62 7.12
N SER A 167 -13.28 11.00 7.78
CA SER A 167 -11.97 10.74 7.16
C SER A 167 -12.10 9.76 5.99
N GLN A 168 -12.87 8.68 6.16
CA GLN A 168 -13.12 7.70 5.09
C GLN A 168 -13.85 8.32 3.90
N GLU A 169 -14.85 9.20 4.13
CA GLU A 169 -15.54 9.91 3.05
C GLU A 169 -14.55 10.78 2.26
N THR A 170 -13.75 11.57 2.98
CA THR A 170 -12.74 12.45 2.38
C THR A 170 -11.73 11.67 1.56
N PHE A 171 -11.22 10.55 2.09
CA PHE A 171 -10.23 9.72 1.42
C PHE A 171 -10.78 9.02 0.18
N LEU A 172 -11.95 8.39 0.28
CA LEU A 172 -12.60 7.73 -0.86
C LEU A 172 -12.96 8.72 -1.97
N SER A 173 -13.43 9.92 -1.61
CA SER A 173 -13.86 10.93 -2.59
C SER A 173 -12.70 11.65 -3.27
N SER A 174 -11.56 11.82 -2.60
CA SER A 174 -10.36 12.48 -3.16
C SER A 174 -9.48 11.53 -3.99
N HIS A 175 -9.47 10.23 -3.65
CA HIS A 175 -8.69 9.23 -4.37
C HIS A 175 -9.24 8.97 -5.79
N ARG A 176 -8.38 8.57 -6.73
CA ARG A 176 -8.74 8.04 -8.04
C ARG A 176 -7.76 6.95 -8.44
N TYR A 177 -8.27 5.88 -9.06
CA TYR A 177 -7.40 4.88 -9.68
C TYR A 177 -6.79 5.43 -10.98
N PHE A 178 -5.50 5.15 -11.20
CA PHE A 178 -4.69 5.72 -12.28
C PHE A 178 -4.72 4.87 -13.55
N THR A 179 -4.53 3.57 -13.41
CA THR A 179 -4.48 2.59 -14.50
C THR A 179 -5.87 2.33 -15.10
N ARG A 180 -5.92 1.85 -16.34
CA ARG A 180 -7.19 1.46 -16.97
C ARG A 180 -7.78 0.22 -16.28
N ALA A 181 -6.91 -0.73 -15.92
CA ALA A 181 -7.24 -1.96 -15.23
C ALA A 181 -7.91 -1.69 -13.88
N ALA A 182 -7.26 -0.93 -12.99
CA ALA A 182 -7.81 -0.66 -11.66
C ALA A 182 -9.12 0.13 -11.73
N ARG A 183 -9.21 1.12 -12.63
CA ARG A 183 -10.47 1.85 -12.88
C ARG A 183 -11.61 0.91 -13.29
N GLY A 184 -11.34 -0.05 -14.18
CA GLY A 184 -12.32 -1.04 -14.62
C GLY A 184 -12.77 -1.98 -13.50
N LEU A 185 -11.84 -2.45 -12.69
CA LEU A 185 -12.10 -3.42 -11.61
C LEU A 185 -12.73 -2.79 -10.36
N ARG A 186 -12.36 -1.54 -10.01
CA ARG A 186 -12.56 -0.99 -8.67
C ARG A 186 -13.51 0.19 -8.59
N ASN A 187 -13.67 0.99 -9.65
CA ASN A 187 -14.49 2.22 -9.56
C ASN A 187 -15.95 1.95 -9.17
N ALA A 188 -16.55 0.88 -9.68
CA ALA A 188 -17.94 0.56 -9.40
C ALA A 188 -18.16 0.22 -7.92
N GLN A 189 -17.32 -0.64 -7.34
CA GLN A 189 -17.39 -1.02 -5.93
C GLN A 189 -16.95 0.13 -5.02
N LYS A 190 -15.89 0.87 -5.37
CA LYS A 190 -15.46 2.06 -4.61
C LYS A 190 -16.59 3.08 -4.45
N ARG A 191 -17.37 3.29 -5.52
CA ARG A 191 -18.57 4.15 -5.45
C ARG A 191 -19.64 3.59 -4.50
N ARG A 192 -19.85 2.27 -4.47
CA ARG A 192 -20.76 1.62 -3.51
C ARG A 192 -20.27 1.81 -2.07
N ASN A 193 -18.98 1.60 -1.82
CA ASN A 193 -18.35 1.81 -0.52
C ASN A 193 -18.53 3.26 -0.05
N LEU A 194 -18.24 4.24 -0.91
CA LEU A 194 -18.43 5.67 -0.62
C LEU A 194 -19.90 6.04 -0.29
N LEU A 195 -20.86 5.50 -1.04
CA LEU A 195 -22.28 5.75 -0.77
C LEU A 195 -22.70 5.21 0.61
N GLU A 196 -22.20 4.06 0.99
CA GLU A 196 -22.49 3.47 2.30
C GLU A 196 -21.77 4.22 3.44
N VAL A 197 -20.52 4.66 3.24
CA VAL A 197 -19.83 5.57 4.18
C VAL A 197 -20.68 6.82 4.41
N ARG A 198 -21.17 7.47 3.35
CA ARG A 198 -22.05 8.65 3.44
C ARG A 198 -23.36 8.36 4.18
N ARG A 199 -23.95 7.19 3.99
CA ARG A 199 -25.18 6.79 4.70
C ARG A 199 -24.94 6.61 6.19
N ARG A 200 -23.81 6.00 6.58
CA ARG A 200 -23.41 5.85 7.98
C ARG A 200 -23.11 7.19 8.62
N LEU A 201 -22.36 8.05 7.93
CA LEU A 201 -22.05 9.40 8.39
C LEU A 201 -23.32 10.23 8.67
N LYS A 202 -24.26 10.27 7.71
CA LYS A 202 -25.54 10.98 7.90
C LYS A 202 -26.35 10.48 9.10
N ARG A 203 -26.31 9.17 9.38
CA ARG A 203 -27.01 8.61 10.55
C ARG A 203 -26.37 9.07 11.86
N LEU A 204 -25.04 9.10 11.93
CA LEU A 204 -24.30 9.60 13.08
C LEU A 204 -24.55 11.09 13.32
N GLU A 205 -24.61 11.89 12.25
CA GLU A 205 -24.89 13.33 12.35
C GLU A 205 -26.33 13.65 12.77
N ALA A 206 -27.28 12.75 12.50
CA ALA A 206 -28.68 12.91 12.84
C ALA A 206 -29.03 12.43 14.27
N GLN A 207 -28.12 11.74 14.96
CA GLN A 207 -28.30 11.34 16.35
C GLN A 207 -27.76 12.46 17.25
N PRO A 208 -28.61 13.19 18.00
CA PRO A 208 -28.11 14.10 19.02
C PRO A 208 -27.38 13.28 20.10
N GLY A 209 -26.17 13.70 20.44
CA GLY A 209 -25.38 13.12 21.53
C GLY A 209 -26.01 13.32 22.90
#